data_AF-J3CSN7-F1
#
_entry.id   AF-J3CSN7-F1
#
_cell.length_a   1.000
_cell.length_b   1.000
_cell.length_c   1.000
_cell.angle_alpha   90.00
_cell.angle_beta   90.00
_cell.angle_gamma   90.00
#
_symmetry.space_group_name_H-M   'P 1'
#
loop_
_entity.id
_entity.type
_entity.pdbx_description
1 polymer ?
#
loop_
_entity_poly.entity_id
_entity_poly.type
_entity_poly.pdbx_seq_one_letter_code
_entity_poly.pdbx_strand_id
1 'polypeptide(L)'
;MSRLPIRIKPRRVKHCYVGAPAIFRLEIACQKLEDAWPDAFGCYLVGSCLERPDFRDVDVRMMMKDYDFTREFPDCHSLDGHWEHDPKWLVMTVAITGWLREQTGLPIDFQFQPQTFANKHHSGTRHAIGIRYASRRKQG
;
A
#
# COMPACT_ATOMS: atom_id res chain seq x y z
N MET A 1 18.68 -36.44 38.06
CA MET A 1 18.91 -35.95 36.68
C MET A 1 18.14 -34.65 36.50
N SER A 2 18.84 -33.51 36.58
CA SER A 2 18.24 -32.18 36.40
C SER A 2 18.14 -31.86 34.91
N ARG A 3 16.93 -31.64 34.39
CA ARG A 3 16.73 -31.15 33.02
C ARG A 3 17.05 -29.67 32.99
N LEU A 4 18.04 -29.28 32.18
CA LEU A 4 18.36 -27.87 31.93
C LEU A 4 17.14 -27.14 31.37
N PRO A 5 16.88 -25.88 31.76
CA PRO A 5 15.74 -25.11 31.28
C PRO A 5 15.87 -24.84 29.77
N ILE A 6 14.80 -25.13 29.03
CA ILE A 6 14.71 -24.87 27.60
C ILE A 6 14.69 -23.34 27.41
N ARG A 7 15.75 -22.80 26.82
CA ARG A 7 15.82 -21.38 26.46
C ARG A 7 14.92 -21.13 25.25
N ILE A 8 13.69 -20.64 25.50
CA ILE A 8 12.78 -20.20 24.43
C ILE A 8 13.41 -18.96 23.77
N LYS A 9 13.84 -19.08 22.51
CA LYS A 9 14.29 -17.92 21.74
C LYS A 9 13.08 -17.01 21.48
N PRO A 10 13.20 -15.69 21.68
CA PRO A 10 12.12 -14.76 21.37
C PRO A 10 11.78 -14.87 19.88
N ARG A 11 10.48 -14.93 19.58
CA ARG A 11 9.99 -15.02 18.20
C ARG A 11 10.35 -13.71 17.49
N ARG A 12 11.12 -13.80 16.41
CA ARG A 12 11.49 -12.62 15.60
C ARG A 12 10.21 -11.99 15.05
N VAL A 13 10.00 -10.72 15.34
CA VAL A 13 8.90 -9.94 14.77
C VAL A 13 9.14 -9.83 13.27
N LYS A 14 8.14 -10.20 12.46
CA LYS A 14 8.21 -10.02 11.01
C LYS A 14 7.86 -8.58 10.68
N HIS A 15 8.54 -8.02 9.69
CA HIS A 15 8.22 -6.69 9.17
C HIS A 15 6.97 -6.72 8.28
N CYS A 16 6.65 -7.87 7.69
CA CYS A 16 5.47 -8.08 6.87
C CYS A 16 5.02 -9.53 7.01
N TYR A 17 3.71 -9.75 7.16
CA TYR A 17 3.11 -11.07 7.29
C TYR A 17 2.53 -11.60 5.98
N VAL A 18 2.56 -10.81 4.90
CA VAL A 18 2.27 -11.27 3.53
C VAL A 18 3.35 -12.26 3.08
N GLY A 19 2.94 -13.39 2.50
CA GLY A 19 3.85 -14.42 2.01
C GLY A 19 4.74 -13.93 0.85
N ALA A 20 5.98 -14.43 0.78
CA ALA A 20 6.99 -13.94 -0.16
C ALA A 20 6.54 -13.94 -1.65
N PRO A 21 5.95 -15.00 -2.22
CA PRO A 21 5.50 -14.95 -3.61
C PRO A 21 4.42 -13.89 -3.87
N ALA A 22 3.51 -13.70 -2.92
CA ALA A 22 2.41 -12.77 -3.05
C ALA A 22 2.87 -11.31 -2.93
N ILE A 23 3.78 -11.02 -2.00
CA ILE A 23 4.34 -9.66 -1.88
C ILE A 23 5.15 -9.27 -3.11
N PHE A 24 5.90 -10.20 -3.73
CA PHE A 24 6.63 -9.89 -4.98
C PHE A 24 5.68 -9.63 -6.16
N ARG A 25 4.55 -10.35 -6.26
CA ARG A 25 3.53 -10.04 -7.27
C ARG A 25 2.93 -8.64 -7.04
N LEU A 26 2.69 -8.30 -5.78
CA LEU A 26 2.18 -6.98 -5.41
C LEU A 26 3.18 -5.87 -5.79
N GLU A 27 4.47 -6.06 -5.48
CA GLU A 27 5.55 -5.14 -5.90
C GLU A 27 5.54 -4.90 -7.41
N ILE A 28 5.48 -5.97 -8.22
CA ILE A 28 5.47 -5.86 -9.68
C ILE A 28 4.20 -5.15 -10.18
N ALA A 29 3.05 -5.43 -9.59
CA ALA A 29 1.79 -4.79 -9.95
C ALA A 29 1.80 -3.29 -9.60
N CYS A 30 2.27 -2.93 -8.40
CA CYS A 30 2.39 -1.54 -7.97
C CYS A 30 3.38 -0.73 -8.83
N GLN A 31 4.42 -1.34 -9.40
CA GLN A 31 5.28 -0.66 -10.37
C GLN A 31 4.53 -0.11 -11.59
N LYS A 32 3.40 -0.73 -11.99
CA LYS A 32 2.56 -0.22 -13.09
C LYS A 32 1.72 0.97 -12.65
N LEU A 33 1.34 1.01 -11.38
CA LEU A 33 0.65 2.15 -10.80
C LEU A 33 1.62 3.33 -10.64
N GLU A 34 2.87 3.10 -10.22
CA GLU A 34 3.92 4.14 -10.23
C GLU A 34 4.12 4.76 -11.63
N ASP A 35 4.10 3.93 -12.69
CA ASP A 35 4.20 4.43 -14.07
C ASP A 35 2.98 5.27 -14.48
N ALA A 36 1.79 4.94 -13.96
CA ALA A 36 0.54 5.62 -14.30
C ALA A 36 0.36 6.93 -13.52
N TRP A 37 0.91 7.03 -12.31
CA TRP A 37 0.89 8.24 -11.47
C TRP A 37 2.31 8.67 -11.08
N PRO A 38 3.14 9.13 -12.04
CA PRO A 38 4.55 9.43 -11.79
C PRO A 38 4.79 10.61 -10.83
N ASP A 39 3.79 11.48 -10.63
CA ASP A 39 3.85 12.61 -9.71
C ASP A 39 3.39 12.27 -8.28
N ALA A 40 2.85 11.06 -8.06
CA ALA A 40 2.52 10.56 -6.74
C ALA A 40 3.78 10.26 -5.91
N PHE A 41 3.64 10.17 -4.59
CA PHE A 41 4.69 9.64 -3.70
C PHE A 41 4.82 8.12 -3.79
N GLY A 42 3.91 7.48 -4.51
CA GLY A 42 3.87 6.05 -4.76
C GLY A 42 2.93 5.26 -3.85
N CYS A 43 2.99 3.95 -4.00
CA CYS A 43 2.19 2.97 -3.27
C CYS A 43 2.86 2.59 -1.94
N TYR A 44 2.04 2.53 -0.89
CA TYR A 44 2.46 2.12 0.44
C TYR A 44 1.59 0.98 0.94
N LEU A 45 2.23 -0.12 1.30
CA LEU A 45 1.62 -1.17 2.10
C LEU A 45 1.49 -0.68 3.54
N VAL A 46 0.29 -0.81 4.12
CA VAL A 46 -0.03 -0.39 5.48
C VAL A 46 -0.90 -1.44 6.18
N GLY A 47 -1.41 -1.08 7.37
CA GLY A 47 -2.42 -1.86 8.05
C GLY A 47 -1.89 -3.12 8.74
N SER A 48 -2.84 -3.95 9.18
CA SER A 48 -2.57 -5.06 10.10
C SER A 48 -1.63 -6.15 9.53
N CYS A 49 -1.47 -6.22 8.20
CA CYS A 49 -0.55 -7.16 7.55
C CYS A 49 0.93 -6.87 7.85
N LEU A 50 1.25 -5.67 8.37
CA LEU A 50 2.58 -5.32 8.87
C LEU A 50 2.78 -5.65 10.36
N GLU A 51 1.69 -5.87 11.10
CA GLU A 51 1.70 -5.98 12.56
C GLU A 51 1.52 -7.42 13.05
N ARG A 52 0.62 -8.18 12.41
CA ARG A 52 0.19 -9.50 12.89
C ARG A 52 -0.12 -10.49 11.74
N PRO A 53 -0.04 -11.81 11.98
CA PRO A 53 -0.24 -12.83 10.94
C PRO A 53 -1.70 -13.08 10.54
N ASP A 54 -2.67 -12.67 11.36
CA ASP A 54 -4.12 -12.86 11.19
C ASP A 54 -4.81 -11.62 10.59
N PHE A 55 -4.10 -10.93 9.69
CA PHE A 55 -4.68 -9.82 8.93
C PHE A 55 -5.79 -10.33 8.00
N ARG A 56 -6.89 -9.58 7.90
CA ARG A 56 -8.00 -9.90 7.00
C ARG A 56 -7.74 -9.36 5.59
N ASP A 57 -7.24 -8.15 5.54
CA ASP A 57 -7.15 -7.32 4.35
C ASP A 57 -5.68 -6.88 4.16
N VAL A 58 -5.28 -6.59 2.93
CA VAL A 58 -3.96 -6.04 2.58
C VAL A 58 -4.15 -4.62 2.07
N ASP A 59 -3.98 -3.65 2.96
CA ASP A 59 -4.17 -2.23 2.67
C ASP A 59 -3.03 -1.65 1.83
N VAL A 60 -3.36 -1.11 0.66
CA VAL A 60 -2.42 -0.39 -0.21
C VAL A 60 -2.92 1.04 -0.43
N ARG A 61 -2.07 2.02 -0.11
CA ARG A 61 -2.39 3.44 -0.26
C ARG A 61 -1.49 4.06 -1.31
N MET A 62 -2.06 4.62 -2.37
CA MET A 62 -1.32 5.51 -3.26
C MET A 62 -1.38 6.92 -2.69
N MET A 63 -0.23 7.43 -2.23
CA MET A 63 -0.15 8.74 -1.60
C MET A 63 0.19 9.81 -2.64
N MET A 64 -0.57 10.90 -2.64
CA MET A 64 -0.41 12.01 -3.58
C MET A 64 -0.22 13.33 -2.82
N LYS A 65 0.41 14.33 -3.45
CA LYS A 65 0.34 15.70 -2.92
C LYS A 65 -1.12 16.15 -2.92
N ASP A 66 -1.51 16.94 -1.94
CA ASP A 66 -2.91 17.40 -1.81
C ASP A 66 -3.42 18.08 -3.09
N TYR A 67 -2.59 18.93 -3.72
CA TYR A 67 -2.94 19.57 -4.98
C TYR A 67 -3.13 18.58 -6.14
N ASP A 68 -2.26 17.57 -6.26
CA ASP A 68 -2.37 16.56 -7.32
C ASP A 68 -3.59 15.67 -7.07
N PHE A 69 -3.90 15.37 -5.81
CA PHE A 69 -5.11 14.63 -5.41
C PHE A 69 -6.38 15.40 -5.78
N THR A 70 -6.49 16.68 -5.42
CA THR A 70 -7.65 17.52 -5.78
C THR A 70 -7.78 17.68 -7.29
N ARG A 71 -6.66 17.76 -8.04
CA ARG A 71 -6.71 17.81 -9.50
C ARG A 71 -7.22 16.49 -10.10
N GLU A 72 -6.79 15.36 -9.53
CA GLU A 72 -7.17 14.04 -10.01
C GLU A 72 -8.64 13.73 -9.70
N PHE A 73 -9.12 14.14 -8.53
CA PHE A 73 -10.46 13.88 -7.99
C PHE A 73 -11.13 15.20 -7.54
N PRO A 74 -11.62 16.01 -8.50
CA PRO A 74 -12.10 17.37 -8.22
C PRO A 74 -13.42 17.42 -7.45
N ASP A 75 -14.21 16.34 -7.43
CA ASP A 75 -15.48 16.27 -6.70
C ASP A 75 -15.27 15.81 -5.24
N CYS A 76 -14.01 15.62 -4.82
CA CYS A 76 -13.65 15.44 -3.42
C CYS A 76 -13.79 16.77 -2.66
N HIS A 77 -14.98 17.01 -2.10
CA HIS A 77 -15.29 18.27 -1.42
C HIS A 77 -14.50 18.52 -0.12
N SER A 78 -13.82 17.52 0.43
CA SER A 78 -12.91 17.69 1.57
C SER A 78 -11.71 16.74 1.51
N LEU A 79 -10.57 17.21 2.02
CA LEU A 79 -9.41 16.37 2.30
C LEU A 79 -9.50 15.68 3.67
N ASP A 80 -10.68 15.74 4.31
CA ASP A 80 -10.93 15.21 5.65
C ASP A 80 -11.51 13.79 5.64
N GLY A 81 -11.39 13.07 4.51
CA GLY A 81 -11.71 11.64 4.43
C GLY A 81 -13.12 11.31 3.91
N HIS A 82 -13.68 12.16 3.03
CA HIS A 82 -14.98 11.95 2.38
C HIS A 82 -14.88 11.92 0.84
N TRP A 83 -13.74 11.52 0.31
CA TRP A 83 -13.49 11.46 -1.14
C TRP A 83 -14.18 10.27 -1.83
N GLU A 84 -14.74 9.32 -1.09
CA GLU A 84 -15.56 8.24 -1.66
C GLU A 84 -16.82 8.73 -2.39
N HIS A 85 -17.18 10.00 -2.20
CA HIS A 85 -18.25 10.67 -2.94
C HIS A 85 -17.82 11.17 -4.32
N ASP A 86 -16.52 11.24 -4.61
CA ASP A 86 -16.04 11.49 -5.96
C ASP A 86 -16.19 10.20 -6.80
N PRO A 87 -16.99 10.22 -7.88
CA PRO A 87 -17.25 9.01 -8.66
C PRO A 87 -15.99 8.46 -9.33
N LYS A 88 -15.04 9.33 -9.71
CA LYS A 88 -13.78 8.91 -10.34
C LYS A 88 -12.90 8.22 -9.31
N TRP A 89 -12.77 8.77 -8.09
CA TRP A 89 -12.05 8.12 -7.00
C TRP A 89 -12.64 6.74 -6.71
N LEU A 90 -13.97 6.63 -6.61
CA LEU A 90 -14.66 5.38 -6.33
C LEU A 90 -14.41 4.33 -7.40
N VAL A 91 -14.65 4.66 -8.67
CA VAL A 91 -14.46 3.74 -9.80
C VAL A 91 -13.02 3.28 -9.90
N MET A 92 -12.05 4.21 -9.78
CA MET A 92 -10.63 3.86 -9.88
C MET A 92 -10.17 3.01 -8.70
N THR A 93 -10.59 3.35 -7.49
CA THR A 93 -10.29 2.57 -6.26
C THR A 93 -10.81 1.14 -6.38
N VAL A 94 -12.07 0.96 -6.79
CA VAL A 94 -12.67 -0.38 -6.94
C VAL A 94 -12.02 -1.15 -8.08
N ALA A 95 -11.78 -0.50 -9.23
CA ALA A 95 -11.15 -1.14 -10.39
C ALA A 95 -9.71 -1.59 -10.10
N ILE A 96 -8.90 -0.73 -9.48
CA ILE A 96 -7.52 -1.06 -9.10
C ILE A 96 -7.50 -2.13 -8.00
N THR A 97 -8.41 -2.05 -7.03
CA THR A 97 -8.59 -3.13 -6.04
C THR A 97 -8.84 -4.47 -6.72
N GLY A 98 -9.82 -4.54 -7.62
CA GLY A 98 -10.12 -5.76 -8.39
C GLY A 98 -8.92 -6.27 -9.17
N TRP A 99 -8.26 -5.38 -9.92
CA TRP A 99 -7.08 -5.72 -10.70
C TRP A 99 -5.93 -6.25 -9.83
N LEU A 100 -5.59 -5.58 -8.71
CA LEU A 100 -4.53 -6.03 -7.80
C LEU A 100 -4.87 -7.39 -7.16
N ARG A 101 -6.14 -7.65 -6.83
CA ARG A 101 -6.58 -8.97 -6.34
C ARG A 101 -6.34 -10.04 -7.39
N GLU A 102 -6.66 -9.79 -8.65
CA GLU A 102 -6.40 -10.72 -9.76
C GLU A 102 -4.89 -10.97 -9.95
N GLN A 103 -4.05 -9.93 -9.85
CA GLN A 103 -2.59 -10.09 -10.02
C GLN A 103 -1.92 -10.87 -8.88
N THR A 104 -2.46 -10.78 -7.66
CA THR A 104 -1.75 -11.23 -6.45
C THR A 104 -2.39 -12.43 -5.76
N GLY A 105 -3.71 -12.60 -5.90
CA GLY A 105 -4.53 -13.51 -5.08
C GLY A 105 -4.73 -13.03 -3.64
N LEU A 106 -4.32 -11.79 -3.29
CA LEU A 106 -4.46 -11.22 -1.95
C LEU A 106 -5.82 -10.51 -1.78
N PRO A 107 -6.34 -10.43 -0.54
CA PRO A 107 -7.52 -9.61 -0.23
C PRO A 107 -7.14 -8.13 -0.14
N ILE A 108 -6.81 -7.52 -1.29
CA ILE A 108 -6.39 -6.11 -1.36
C ILE A 108 -7.57 -5.18 -1.03
N ASP A 109 -7.26 -4.10 -0.30
CA ASP A 109 -8.03 -2.85 -0.18
C ASP A 109 -7.10 -1.72 -0.66
N PHE A 110 -7.38 -1.15 -1.83
CA PHE A 110 -6.56 -0.08 -2.42
C PHE A 110 -7.27 1.26 -2.33
N GLN A 111 -6.55 2.33 -1.99
CA GLN A 111 -7.12 3.69 -1.93
C GLN A 111 -6.10 4.75 -2.36
N PHE A 112 -6.54 5.77 -3.10
CA PHE A 112 -5.78 7.02 -3.23
C PHE A 112 -5.95 7.88 -1.99
N GLN A 113 -4.89 8.54 -1.53
CA GLN A 113 -4.93 9.41 -0.36
C GLN A 113 -4.12 10.69 -0.54
N PRO A 114 -4.64 11.85 -0.09
CA PRO A 114 -3.86 13.08 0.02
C PRO A 114 -2.86 12.98 1.18
N GLN A 115 -1.65 13.49 0.98
CA GLN A 115 -0.54 13.39 1.93
C GLN A 115 -0.89 13.91 3.32
N THR A 116 -1.63 15.02 3.41
CA THR A 116 -1.90 15.68 4.69
C THR A 116 -2.82 14.83 5.54
N PHE A 117 -3.85 14.25 4.92
CA PHE A 117 -4.73 13.31 5.61
C PHE A 117 -3.97 12.05 6.06
N ALA A 118 -3.19 11.46 5.15
CA ALA A 118 -2.43 10.24 5.44
C ALA A 118 -1.48 10.45 6.64
N ASN A 119 -0.76 11.57 6.67
CA ASN A 119 0.19 11.91 7.74
C ASN A 119 -0.51 12.26 9.06
N LYS A 120 -1.68 12.88 9.02
CA LYS A 120 -2.47 13.17 10.22
C LYS A 120 -3.03 11.91 10.87
N HIS A 121 -3.46 10.92 10.08
CA HIS A 121 -4.23 9.77 10.58
C HIS A 121 -3.45 8.45 10.69
N HIS A 122 -2.19 8.41 10.26
CA HIS A 122 -1.38 7.19 10.31
C HIS A 122 -0.21 7.34 11.28
N SER A 123 -0.22 6.57 12.35
CA SER A 123 0.86 6.51 13.35
C SER A 123 1.80 5.30 13.19
N GLY A 124 1.45 4.35 12.32
CA GLY A 124 2.17 3.08 12.17
C GLY A 124 3.26 3.10 11.11
N THR A 125 3.90 1.94 10.90
CA THR A 125 4.84 1.74 9.80
C THR A 125 4.12 1.80 8.45
N ARG A 126 4.81 2.31 7.42
CA ARG A 126 4.41 2.22 6.01
C ARG A 126 5.56 1.60 5.24
N HIS A 127 5.27 0.61 4.40
CA HIS A 127 6.27 0.04 3.50
C HIS A 127 6.01 0.54 2.10
N ALA A 128 6.93 1.33 1.55
CA ALA A 128 6.85 1.72 0.15
C ALA A 128 7.02 0.47 -0.74
N ILE A 129 6.15 0.30 -1.73
CA ILE A 129 6.10 -0.83 -2.65
C ILE A 129 5.99 -0.32 -4.08
N GLY A 130 6.44 -1.11 -5.05
CA GLY A 130 6.45 -0.73 -6.46
C GLY A 130 7.66 0.11 -6.87
N ILE A 131 8.63 0.33 -5.98
CA ILE A 131 9.83 1.12 -6.29
C ILE A 131 10.75 0.35 -7.23
N ARG A 132 11.22 1.03 -8.29
CA ARG A 132 12.27 0.52 -9.17
C ARG A 132 13.62 1.09 -8.77
N TYR A 133 14.52 0.23 -8.29
CA TYR A 133 15.88 0.62 -7.91
C TYR A 133 16.87 0.67 -9.08
N ALA A 134 16.56 0.04 -10.22
CA ALA A 134 17.42 0.08 -11.39
C ALA A 134 17.16 1.35 -12.21
N SER A 135 18.20 2.14 -12.48
CA SER A 135 18.09 3.27 -13.40
C SER A 135 17.75 2.75 -14.79
N ARG A 136 16.67 3.29 -15.41
CA ARG A 136 16.47 3.08 -16.85
C ARG A 136 17.65 3.76 -17.53
N ARG A 137 18.52 3.00 -18.20
CA ARG A 137 19.46 3.60 -19.16
C ARG A 137 18.62 4.42 -20.13
N LYS A 138 18.82 5.74 -20.15
CA LYS A 138 18.27 6.58 -21.22
C LYS A 138 18.85 6.02 -22.53
N GLN A 139 18.01 5.41 -23.35
CA GLN A 139 18.37 5.20 -24.75
C GLN A 139 18.40 6.60 -25.36
N GLY A 140 19.61 7.01 -25.76
CA GLY A 140 19.84 8.26 -26.48
C GLY A 140 19.36 8.19 -27.91
#